data_AF-A0A0W0HM62-F1
#
_entry.id   AF-A0A0W0HM62-F1
#
_cell.length_a   1.000
_cell.length_b   1.000
_cell.length_c   1.000
_cell.angle_alpha   90.00
_cell.angle_beta   90.00
_cell.angle_gamma   90.00
#
_symmetry.space_group_name_H-M   'P 1'
#
loop_
_entity.id
_entity.type
_entity.pdbx_description
1 polymer ?
#
loop_
_entity_poly.entity_id
_entity_poly.type
_entity_poly.pdbx_seq_one_letter_code
_entity_poly.pdbx_strand_id
1 'polypeptide(L)' 'MPVRIENQTCFFKIDENGQEQRLLAADVTVNTDSAKAMSFVQLNADRIYITEAEADALTVAGATDGRKHLKATDSDSVI' A
#
# COMPACT_ATOMS: atom_id res chain seq x y z
N MET A 1 2.27 3.04 15.09
CA MET A 1 1.83 2.08 14.06
C MET A 1 0.77 2.77 13.21
N PRO A 2 1.16 3.41 12.10
CA PRO A 2 0.25 4.13 11.21
C PRO A 2 -0.60 3.20 10.32
N VAL A 3 -0.27 1.89 10.23
CA VAL A 3 -1.03 0.91 9.45
C VAL A 3 -1.69 -0.15 10.34
N ARG A 4 -2.96 -0.45 10.09
CA ARG A 4 -3.71 -1.57 10.68
C ARG A 4 -4.43 -2.33 9.58
N ILE A 5 -4.47 -3.65 9.65
CA ILE A 5 -5.00 -4.51 8.58
C ILE A 5 -6.05 -5.43 9.20
N GLU A 6 -7.25 -5.44 8.64
CA GLU A 6 -8.37 -6.22 9.15
C GLU A 6 -9.24 -6.69 7.98
N ASN A 7 -9.47 -8.00 7.84
CA ASN A 7 -10.27 -8.58 6.74
C ASN A 7 -9.90 -8.03 5.34
N GLN A 8 -8.61 -8.06 4.97
CA GLN A 8 -8.09 -7.51 3.71
C GLN A 8 -8.36 -6.01 3.50
N THR A 9 -8.77 -5.29 4.55
CA THR A 9 -8.92 -3.84 4.57
C THR A 9 -7.75 -3.24 5.36
N CYS A 10 -7.02 -2.35 4.71
CA CYS A 10 -5.91 -1.61 5.29
C CYS A 10 -6.40 -0.23 5.76
N PHE A 11 -6.09 0.10 7.00
CA PHE A 11 -6.37 1.36 7.67
C PHE A 11 -5.06 2.12 7.82
N PHE A 12 -4.97 3.29 7.20
CA PHE A 12 -3.79 4.13 7.21
C PHE A 12 -4.08 5.44 7.94
N LYS A 13 -3.32 5.75 8.97
CA LYS A 13 -3.33 7.09 9.58
C LYS A 13 -2.53 8.04 8.71
N ILE A 14 -3.22 8.98 8.08
CA ILE A 14 -2.64 9.97 7.17
C ILE A 14 -2.10 11.19 7.93
N ASP A 15 -2.66 11.48 9.11
CA ASP A 15 -2.34 12.69 9.87
C ASP A 15 -2.53 12.49 11.39
N GLU A 16 -1.84 13.31 12.21
CA GLU A 16 -2.02 13.35 13.68
C GLU A 16 -3.42 13.83 14.10
N ASN A 17 -4.15 14.48 13.20
CA ASN A 17 -5.56 14.84 13.40
C ASN A 17 -6.52 13.64 13.49
N GLY A 18 -6.02 12.40 13.35
CA GLY A 18 -6.81 11.19 13.47
C GLY A 18 -7.57 10.81 12.20
N GLN A 19 -7.20 11.38 11.06
CA GLN A 19 -7.73 10.93 9.77
C GLN A 19 -7.15 9.56 9.43
N GLU A 20 -8.05 8.59 9.28
CA GLU A 20 -7.76 7.20 8.91
C GLU A 20 -8.36 6.90 7.54
N GLN A 21 -7.52 6.58 6.57
CA GLN A 21 -7.93 6.12 5.26
C GLN A 21 -8.13 4.60 5.31
N ARG A 22 -9.34 4.13 5.00
CA ARG A 22 -9.65 2.69 4.87
C ARG A 22 -9.75 2.32 3.40
N LEU A 23 -8.93 1.38 2.95
CA LEU A 23 -8.91 0.90 1.57
C LEU A 23 -8.74 -0.61 1.56
N LEU A 24 -9.25 -1.26 0.52
CA LEU A 24 -8.94 -2.66 0.29
C LEU A 24 -7.46 -2.79 -0.01
N ALA A 25 -6.82 -3.83 0.51
CA ALA A 25 -5.42 -4.11 0.21
C ALA A 25 -5.20 -4.11 -1.31
N ALA A 26 -6.09 -4.72 -2.10
CA ALA A 26 -6.00 -4.73 -3.57
C ALA A 26 -5.88 -3.32 -4.22
N ASP A 27 -6.50 -2.30 -3.64
CA ASP A 27 -6.45 -0.90 -4.13
C ASP A 27 -5.26 -0.10 -3.60
N VAL A 28 -4.46 -0.69 -2.70
CA VAL A 28 -3.26 -0.08 -2.14
C VAL A 28 -2.10 -0.29 -3.10
N THR A 29 -1.46 0.79 -3.55
CA THR A 29 -0.25 0.70 -4.38
C THR A 29 0.97 1.18 -3.62
N VAL A 30 1.92 0.28 -3.37
CA VAL A 30 3.20 0.58 -2.74
C VAL A 30 4.22 0.97 -3.81
N ASN A 31 4.83 2.14 -3.67
CA ASN A 31 5.89 2.63 -4.54
C ASN A 31 7.15 2.90 -3.72
N THR A 32 8.31 2.89 -4.38
CA THR A 32 9.57 3.27 -3.75
C THR A 32 10.03 4.60 -4.31
N ASP A 33 10.23 5.57 -3.43
CA ASP A 33 10.87 6.84 -3.76
C ASP A 33 12.39 6.63 -3.77
N SER A 34 12.96 6.52 -4.95
CA SER A 34 14.40 6.38 -5.14
C SER A 34 15.20 7.63 -4.78
N ALA A 35 14.57 8.80 -4.69
CA ALA A 35 15.24 10.03 -4.28
C ALA A 35 15.43 10.09 -2.76
N LYS A 36 14.51 9.52 -1.99
CA LYS A 36 14.59 9.43 -0.52
C LYS A 36 15.02 8.06 0.01
N ALA A 37 15.18 7.06 -0.87
CA ALA A 37 15.37 5.67 -0.48
C ALA A 37 14.28 5.19 0.53
N MET A 38 13.06 5.69 0.38
CA MET A 38 11.92 5.41 1.26
C MET A 38 10.74 4.90 0.45
N SER A 39 9.99 3.97 1.02
CA SER A 39 8.75 3.48 0.42
C SER A 39 7.59 4.40 0.78
N PHE A 40 6.66 4.57 -0.15
CA PHE A 40 5.43 5.32 0.07
C PHE A 40 4.28 4.60 -0.60
N VAL A 41 3.11 4.73 0.00
CA VAL A 41 1.87 4.22 -0.55
C VAL A 41 1.15 5.35 -1.23
N GLN A 42 0.75 5.16 -2.47
CA GLN A 42 -0.11 6.11 -3.15
C GLN A 42 -1.56 5.67 -2.96
N LEU A 43 -2.34 6.48 -2.24
CA LEU A 43 -3.74 6.23 -1.92
C LEU A 43 -4.58 7.39 -2.42
N ASN A 44 -5.33 7.21 -3.50
CA ASN A 44 -6.08 8.29 -4.16
C ASN A 44 -5.19 9.51 -4.48
N ALA A 45 -5.37 10.61 -3.75
CA ALA A 45 -4.60 11.85 -3.89
C ALA A 45 -3.49 11.99 -2.84
N ASP A 46 -3.45 11.11 -1.86
CA ASP A 46 -2.51 11.16 -0.74
C ASP A 46 -1.32 10.22 -0.96
N ARG A 47 -0.17 10.62 -0.43
CA ARG A 47 1.05 9.81 -0.41
C ARG A 47 1.47 9.60 1.03
N ILE A 48 1.33 8.38 1.51
CA ILE A 48 1.70 8.02 2.87
C ILE A 48 3.09 7.42 2.83
N TYR A 49 4.04 8.10 3.45
CA TYR A 49 5.38 7.55 3.62
C TYR A 49 5.34 6.48 4.69
N ILE A 50 5.87 5.31 4.35
CA ILE A 50 5.88 4.14 5.23
C ILE A 50 7.27 3.51 5.24
N THR A 51 7.54 2.74 6.28
CA THR A 51 8.75 1.95 6.38
C THR A 51 8.67 0.70 5.51
N GLU A 52 9.82 0.08 5.25
CA GLU A 52 9.90 -1.16 4.47
C GLU A 52 9.11 -2.30 5.13
N ALA A 53 9.14 -2.41 6.46
CA ALA A 53 8.39 -3.41 7.22
C ALA A 53 6.86 -3.26 7.04
N GLU A 54 6.37 -2.02 6.96
CA GLU A 54 4.96 -1.74 6.71
C GLU A 54 4.58 -2.02 5.26
N ALA A 55 5.48 -1.72 4.33
CA ALA A 55 5.30 -2.00 2.91
C ALA A 55 5.18 -3.51 2.67
N ASP A 56 6.01 -4.30 3.37
CA ASP A 56 5.94 -5.76 3.35
C ASP A 56 4.62 -6.28 3.94
N ALA A 57 4.21 -5.77 5.11
CA ALA A 57 2.93 -6.15 5.73
C ALA A 57 1.72 -5.84 4.84
N LEU A 58 1.73 -4.72 4.12
CA LEU A 58 0.70 -4.38 3.15
C LEU A 58 0.69 -5.34 1.97
N THR A 59 1.87 -5.66 1.44
CA THR A 59 2.02 -6.62 0.33
C THR A 59 1.45 -7.98 0.71
N VAL A 60 1.74 -8.46 1.93
CA VAL A 60 1.18 -9.70 2.49
C VAL A 60 -0.34 -9.66 2.63
N ALA A 61 -0.90 -8.49 2.95
CA ALA A 61 -2.35 -8.31 3.04
C ALA A 61 -3.06 -8.30 1.67
N GLY A 62 -2.31 -8.22 0.58
CA GLY A 62 -2.81 -8.15 -0.79
C GLY A 62 -2.64 -6.79 -1.45
N ALA A 63 -1.75 -5.93 -0.95
CA ALA A 63 -1.39 -4.69 -1.62
C ALA A 63 -0.68 -4.93 -2.95
N THR A 64 -0.99 -4.07 -3.91
CA THR A 64 -0.27 -4.01 -5.17
C THR A 64 1.13 -3.47 -4.91
N ASP A 65 2.10 -4.36 -4.95
CA ASP A 65 3.51 -3.99 -4.87
C ASP A 65 3.94 -3.41 -6.22
N GLY A 66 4.00 -2.08 -6.30
CA GLY A 66 4.55 -1.34 -7.43
C GLY A 66 6.07 -1.30 -7.41
N ARG A 67 6.75 -1.89 -6.40
CA ARG A 67 8.17 -2.19 -6.52
C ARG A 67 8.30 -3.07 -7.75
N LYS A 68 9.17 -2.66 -8.66
CA LYS A 68 9.20 -3.12 -10.05
C LYS A 68 9.57 -4.60 -10.14
N HIS A 69 8.62 -5.50 -9.86
CA HIS A 69 8.64 -6.85 -10.35
C HIS A 69 7.78 -6.86 -11.61
N LEU A 70 8.46 -6.87 -12.76
CA LEU A 70 7.92 -6.76 -14.11
C LEU A 70 6.92 -7.85 -14.52
N LYS A 71 6.34 -8.64 -13.62
CA LYS A 71 5.45 -9.75 -13.99
C LYS A 71 4.39 -10.02 -12.92
N ALA A 72 3.21 -9.45 -13.10
CA ALA A 72 1.93 -10.11 -12.78
C ALA A 72 0.77 -9.23 -13.26
N THR A 73 0.78 -8.87 -14.55
CA THR A 73 -0.50 -8.76 -15.25
C THR A 73 -0.95 -10.19 -15.51
N ASP A 74 -1.55 -10.82 -14.51
CA ASP A 74 -2.42 -11.97 -14.75
C ASP A 74 -3.85 -11.45 -14.61
N SER A 75 -4.25 -10.68 -15.62
CA SER A 75 -5.65 -10.61 -16.01
C SER A 75 -6.04 -11.95 -16.62
N ASP A 76 -6.13 -13.00 -15.80
CA ASP A 76 -6.85 -14.21 -16.20
C ASP A 76 -8.20 -14.20 -15.50
N SER A 77 -9.01 -13.23 -15.92
CA SER A 77 -10.46 -13.37 -15.83
C SER A 77 -10.88 -14.28 -16.98
N VAL A 78 -10.66 -15.58 -16.80
CA VAL A 78 -11.30 -16.63 -17.62
C VAL A 78 -12.74 -16.75 -17.15
N ILE A 79 -13.65 -16.34 -18.04
CA ILE A 79 -15.10 -16.58 -17.99
C ILE A 79 -15.37 -17.97 -18.56
#